data_AF-A0A6S7IQX5-F1
#
_entry.id   AF-A0A6S7IQX5-F1
#
_cell.length_a   1.000
_cell.length_b   1.000
_cell.length_c   1.000
_cell.angle_alpha   90.00
_cell.angle_beta   90.00
_cell.angle_gamma   90.00
#
_symmetry.space_group_name_H-M   'P 1'
#
loop_
_entity.id
_entity.type
_entity.pdbx_description
1 polymer ?
#
loop_
_entity_poly.entity_id
_entity_poly.type
_entity_poly.pdbx_seq_one_letter_code
_entity_poly.pdbx_strand_id
1 'polypeptide(L)'
;MAGVQALKDNLQQQRDGYDVFFEQISEKAAVLSMVKEPTIPRPHKVPRRLHDGDAEQHHFESEKSMFRAQYFEAIDACLSELNRRFDEKSYEPLRQIEDAFLNAANREPFEFNDTLRKTYSNRIDFDQVTAELKLLPSLMRQCLPDVKRATSLDTVISVANNG
;
A
#
# COMPACT_ATOMS: atom_id res chain seq x y z
N MET A 1 -5.95 5.22 5.83
CA MET A 1 -5.37 4.60 4.60
C MET A 1 -4.68 5.57 3.60
N ALA A 2 -4.54 6.88 3.88
CA ALA A 2 -3.86 7.80 2.95
C ALA A 2 -2.37 7.45 2.68
N GLY A 3 -1.67 6.84 3.66
CA GLY A 3 -0.27 6.45 3.51
C GLY A 3 -0.04 5.32 2.51
N VAL A 4 -0.93 4.32 2.45
CA VAL A 4 -0.83 3.23 1.47
C VAL A 4 -1.06 3.75 0.05
N GLN A 5 -2.04 4.65 -0.12
CA GLN A 5 -2.27 5.28 -1.41
C GLN A 5 -1.06 6.13 -1.85
N ALA A 6 -0.52 6.95 -0.95
CA ALA A 6 0.69 7.73 -1.25
C ALA A 6 1.89 6.85 -1.64
N LEU A 7 2.03 5.68 -1.01
CA LEU A 7 3.06 4.70 -1.38
C LEU A 7 2.80 4.10 -2.78
N LYS A 8 1.57 3.72 -3.09
CA LYS A 8 1.19 3.23 -4.42
C LYS A 8 1.48 4.29 -5.49
N ASP A 9 1.12 5.55 -5.23
CA ASP A 9 1.36 6.67 -6.14
C ASP A 9 2.86 6.92 -6.35
N ASN A 10 3.66 6.83 -5.28
CA ASN A 10 5.11 6.97 -5.37
C ASN A 10 5.77 5.85 -6.19
N LEU A 11 5.35 4.60 -5.98
CA LEU A 11 5.83 3.45 -6.74
C LEU A 11 5.46 3.57 -8.22
N GLN A 12 4.24 4.04 -8.53
CA GLN A 12 3.82 4.30 -9.90
C GLN A 12 4.64 5.41 -10.55
N GLN A 13 4.89 6.51 -9.83
CA GLN A 13 5.74 7.59 -10.32
C GLN A 13 7.18 7.12 -10.59
N GLN A 14 7.72 6.26 -9.72
CA GLN A 14 9.04 5.65 -9.93
C GLN A 14 9.07 4.77 -11.18
N ARG A 15 8.03 3.95 -11.39
CA ARG A 15 7.87 3.12 -12.59
C ARG A 15 7.87 3.97 -13.86
N ASP A 16 7.09 5.04 -13.88
CA ASP A 16 6.97 5.93 -15.04
C ASP A 16 8.26 6.73 -15.27
N GLY A 17 9.02 7.00 -14.20
CA GLY A 17 10.32 7.69 -14.22
C GLY A 17 11.53 6.83 -14.55
N TYR A 18 11.35 5.59 -15.05
CA TYR A 18 12.45 4.65 -15.28
C TYR A 18 13.58 5.20 -16.14
N ASP A 19 13.28 5.94 -17.20
CA ASP A 19 14.31 6.44 -18.12
C ASP A 19 15.30 7.37 -17.40
N VAL A 20 14.77 8.28 -16.57
CA VAL A 20 15.57 9.21 -15.75
C VAL A 20 16.39 8.44 -14.72
N PHE A 21 15.80 7.43 -14.08
CA PHE A 21 16.50 6.56 -13.13
C PHE A 21 17.67 5.82 -13.80
N PHE A 22 17.43 5.24 -14.97
CA PHE A 22 18.44 4.46 -15.70
C PHE A 22 19.61 5.34 -16.14
N GLU A 23 19.34 6.55 -16.64
CA GLU A 23 20.38 7.51 -17.02
C GLU A 23 21.24 7.92 -15.82
N GLN A 24 20.62 8.30 -14.70
CA GLN A 24 21.34 8.69 -13.49
C GLN A 24 22.23 7.57 -12.93
N ILE A 25 21.75 6.33 -12.97
CA ILE A 25 22.52 5.17 -12.51
C ILE A 25 23.66 4.86 -13.48
N SER A 26 23.43 4.98 -14.78
CA SER A 26 24.45 4.75 -15.81
C SER A 26 25.59 5.78 -15.71
N GLU A 27 25.26 7.05 -15.49
CA GLU A 27 26.25 8.11 -15.25
C GLU A 27 27.07 7.84 -13.99
N LYS A 28 26.42 7.45 -12.89
CA LYS A 28 27.11 7.11 -11.63
C LYS A 28 28.00 5.88 -11.79
N ALA A 29 27.55 4.87 -12.51
CA ALA A 29 28.31 3.67 -12.79
C ALA A 29 29.54 3.97 -13.66
N ALA A 30 29.43 4.86 -14.63
CA ALA A 30 30.56 5.27 -15.48
C ALA A 30 31.70 5.95 -14.69
N VAL A 31 31.38 6.64 -13.60
CA VAL A 31 32.38 7.25 -12.70
C VAL A 31 33.08 6.19 -11.84
N LEU A 32 32.43 5.06 -11.59
CA LEU A 32 32.95 3.97 -10.76
C LEU A 32 33.71 2.96 -11.61
N SER A 33 35.04 3.07 -11.64
CA SER A 33 35.94 2.19 -12.41
C SER A 33 35.92 0.70 -12.01
N MET A 34 35.19 0.31 -10.97
CA MET A 34 35.02 -1.08 -10.53
C MET A 34 33.69 -1.71 -11.00
N VAL A 35 32.80 -0.93 -11.63
CA VAL A 35 31.52 -1.44 -12.13
C VAL A 35 31.68 -1.82 -13.59
N LYS A 36 31.45 -3.10 -13.89
CA LYS A 36 31.46 -3.59 -15.27
C LYS A 36 30.23 -3.05 -16.01
N GLU A 37 30.41 -2.72 -17.28
CA GLU A 37 29.28 -2.39 -18.15
C GLU A 37 28.23 -3.50 -18.09
N PRO A 38 26.93 -3.12 -18.08
CA PRO A 38 25.88 -4.09 -18.15
C PRO A 38 26.07 -4.95 -19.41
N THR A 39 25.61 -6.21 -19.36
CA THR A 39 25.73 -7.10 -20.51
C THR A 39 24.53 -8.02 -20.53
N ILE A 40 23.89 -8.16 -21.69
CA ILE A 40 22.75 -9.05 -21.84
C ILE A 40 23.23 -10.49 -21.60
N PRO A 41 22.59 -11.25 -20.68
CA PRO A 41 22.91 -12.65 -20.48
C PRO A 41 22.80 -13.43 -21.78
N ARG A 42 23.75 -14.34 -22.01
CA ARG A 42 23.74 -15.18 -23.20
C ARG A 42 22.42 -15.98 -23.27
N PRO A 43 21.67 -15.93 -24.38
CA PRO A 43 20.44 -16.70 -24.49
C PRO A 43 20.76 -18.20 -24.42
N HIS A 44 20.07 -18.90 -23.52
CA HIS A 44 20.14 -20.35 -23.45
C HIS A 44 19.23 -20.95 -24.52
N LYS A 45 19.81 -21.79 -25.39
CA LYS A 45 19.04 -22.53 -26.38
C LYS A 45 18.11 -23.51 -25.67
N VAL A 46 16.80 -23.40 -25.94
CA VAL A 46 15.81 -24.33 -25.39
C VAL A 46 16.06 -25.74 -25.96
N PRO A 47 16.11 -26.79 -25.11
CA PRO A 47 16.23 -28.16 -25.56
C PRO A 47 15.10 -28.54 -26.53
N ARG A 48 15.44 -29.26 -27.61
CA ARG A 48 14.50 -29.68 -28.68
C ARG A 48 13.23 -30.37 -28.19
N ARG A 49 13.28 -31.04 -27.04
CA ARG A 49 12.15 -31.79 -26.46
C ARG A 49 11.11 -30.89 -25.78
N LEU A 50 11.44 -29.62 -25.55
CA LEU A 50 10.58 -28.60 -24.93
C LEU A 50 10.11 -27.55 -25.96
N HIS A 51 10.44 -27.76 -27.25
CA HIS A 51 10.05 -26.88 -28.34
C HIS A 51 8.62 -27.23 -28.78
N ASP A 52 7.65 -27.03 -27.90
CA ASP A 52 6.23 -27.14 -28.25
C ASP A 52 5.77 -25.80 -28.86
N GLY A 53 5.76 -25.74 -30.19
CA GLY A 53 5.31 -24.59 -30.98
C GLY A 53 6.42 -23.78 -31.68
N ASP A 54 6.00 -22.99 -32.68
CA ASP A 54 6.82 -22.06 -33.46
C ASP A 54 7.02 -20.69 -32.77
N ALA A 55 6.81 -20.61 -31.46
CA ALA A 55 7.00 -19.35 -30.74
C ALA A 55 8.49 -18.98 -30.69
N GLU A 56 8.84 -17.81 -31.23
CA GLU A 56 10.19 -17.28 -31.12
C GLU A 56 10.56 -17.04 -29.66
N GLN A 57 11.81 -17.39 -29.31
CA GLN A 57 12.32 -17.15 -27.97
C GLN A 57 12.43 -15.63 -27.73
N HIS A 58 11.88 -15.16 -26.60
CA HIS A 58 11.97 -13.74 -26.27
C HIS A 58 13.43 -13.32 -26.07
N HIS A 59 13.84 -12.27 -26.79
CA HIS A 59 15.17 -11.67 -26.70
C HIS A 59 15.06 -10.19 -26.38
N PHE A 60 15.85 -9.71 -25.42
CA PHE A 60 15.96 -8.29 -25.15
C PHE A 60 16.86 -7.63 -26.19
N GLU A 61 16.37 -6.55 -26.81
CA GLU A 61 17.10 -5.80 -27.83
C GLU A 61 18.25 -4.97 -27.24
N SER A 62 18.11 -4.57 -25.97
CA SER A 62 19.11 -3.77 -25.26
C SER A 62 19.16 -4.09 -23.77
N GLU A 63 20.30 -3.80 -23.13
CA GLU A 63 20.45 -3.89 -21.68
C GLU A 63 19.43 -3.00 -20.97
N LYS A 64 19.21 -1.79 -21.49
CA LYS A 64 18.18 -0.87 -21.00
C LYS A 64 16.79 -1.53 -21.01
N SER A 65 16.45 -2.29 -22.06
CA SER A 65 15.16 -3.01 -22.12
C SER A 65 15.07 -4.16 -21.12
N MET A 66 16.18 -4.87 -20.86
CA MET A 66 16.23 -5.94 -19.86
C MET A 66 16.06 -5.38 -18.44
N PHE A 67 16.82 -4.35 -18.07
CA PHE A 67 16.68 -3.72 -16.76
C PHE A 67 15.32 -3.05 -16.59
N ARG A 68 14.72 -2.55 -17.67
CA ARG A 68 13.36 -2.00 -17.64
C ARG A 68 12.36 -3.08 -17.26
N ALA A 69 12.44 -4.25 -17.88
CA ALA A 69 11.55 -5.36 -17.58
C ALA A 69 11.68 -5.79 -16.11
N GLN A 70 12.91 -5.95 -15.61
CA GLN A 70 13.17 -6.31 -14.21
C GLN A 70 12.69 -5.23 -13.23
N TYR A 71 12.93 -3.96 -13.55
CA TYR A 71 12.50 -2.83 -12.74
C TYR A 71 10.97 -2.76 -12.64
N PHE A 72 10.28 -2.91 -13.78
CA PHE A 72 8.83 -2.93 -13.83
C PHE A 72 8.26 -4.15 -13.11
N GLU A 73 8.83 -5.33 -13.30
CA GLU A 73 8.42 -6.54 -12.60
C GLU A 73 8.50 -6.37 -11.08
N ALA A 74 9.60 -5.80 -10.57
CA ALA A 74 9.77 -5.56 -9.15
C ALA A 74 8.72 -4.58 -8.60
N ILE A 75 8.46 -3.47 -9.29
CA ILE A 75 7.44 -2.50 -8.87
C ILE A 75 6.04 -3.08 -8.97
N ASP A 76 5.72 -3.76 -10.07
CA ASP A 76 4.42 -4.36 -10.32
C ASP A 76 4.13 -5.47 -9.30
N ALA A 77 5.15 -6.25 -8.90
CA ALA A 77 5.03 -7.23 -7.81
C ALA A 77 4.72 -6.55 -6.46
N CYS A 78 5.41 -5.46 -6.13
CA CYS A 78 5.13 -4.68 -4.92
C CYS A 78 3.71 -4.10 -4.94
N LEU A 79 3.28 -3.49 -6.05
CA LEU A 79 1.93 -2.95 -6.21
C LEU A 79 0.87 -4.05 -6.10
N SER A 80 1.12 -5.21 -6.73
CA SER A 80 0.24 -6.37 -6.66
C SER A 80 0.08 -6.87 -5.22
N GLU A 81 1.17 -6.98 -4.45
CA GLU A 81 1.09 -7.39 -3.05
C GLU A 81 0.39 -6.33 -2.17
N LEU A 82 0.62 -5.04 -2.42
CA LEU A 82 -0.11 -3.97 -1.74
C LEU A 82 -1.61 -4.06 -2.03
N ASN A 83 -2.01 -4.23 -3.28
CA ASN A 83 -3.41 -4.41 -3.66
C ASN A 83 -3.97 -5.69 -3.03
N ARG A 84 -3.26 -6.81 -3.12
CA ARG A 84 -3.69 -8.09 -2.55
C ARG A 84 -3.92 -8.00 -1.04
N ARG A 85 -3.09 -7.27 -0.29
CA ARG A 85 -3.22 -7.15 1.17
C ARG A 85 -4.22 -6.10 1.61
N PHE A 86 -4.30 -4.97 0.93
CA PHE A 86 -5.05 -3.80 1.39
C PHE A 86 -6.34 -3.52 0.62
N ASP A 87 -6.50 -4.08 -0.59
CA ASP A 87 -7.74 -4.01 -1.37
C ASP A 87 -8.57 -5.29 -1.23
N GLU A 88 -8.10 -6.28 -0.44
CA GLU A 88 -8.90 -7.45 -0.11
C GLU A 88 -10.13 -7.02 0.71
N LYS A 89 -11.31 -7.55 0.34
CA LYS A 89 -12.58 -7.30 1.04
C LYS A 89 -12.52 -7.60 2.55
N SER A 90 -11.52 -8.35 2.99
CA SER A 90 -11.22 -8.65 4.39
C SER A 90 -10.80 -7.42 5.20
N TYR A 91 -10.23 -6.38 4.56
CA TYR A 91 -9.76 -5.16 5.22
C TYR A 91 -10.84 -4.08 5.34
N GLU A 92 -11.87 -4.16 4.51
CA GLU A 92 -12.99 -3.22 4.48
C GLU A 92 -13.68 -3.05 5.85
N PRO A 93 -13.94 -4.11 6.64
CA PRO A 93 -14.46 -3.97 8.00
C PRO A 93 -13.54 -3.17 8.93
N LEU A 94 -12.22 -3.38 8.87
CA LEU A 94 -11.26 -2.70 9.73
C LEU A 94 -11.20 -1.20 9.41
N ARG A 95 -11.20 -0.88 8.11
CA ARG A 95 -11.25 0.51 7.64
C ARG A 95 -12.52 1.22 8.10
N GLN A 96 -13.67 0.55 8.04
CA GLN A 96 -14.94 1.13 8.50
C GLN A 96 -14.96 1.40 9.99
N ILE A 97 -14.37 0.51 10.79
CA ILE A 97 -14.20 0.72 12.23
C ILE A 97 -13.28 1.93 12.45
N GLU A 98 -12.12 1.99 11.79
CA GLU A 98 -11.20 3.12 11.90
C GLU A 98 -11.88 4.44 11.54
N ASP A 99 -12.55 4.51 10.40
CA ASP A 99 -13.26 5.71 9.92
C ASP A 99 -14.38 6.11 10.91
N ALA A 100 -15.13 5.17 11.47
CA ALA A 100 -16.17 5.47 12.44
C ALA A 100 -15.61 6.10 13.73
N PHE A 101 -14.50 5.58 14.25
CA PHE A 101 -13.85 6.12 15.45
C PHE A 101 -13.24 7.50 15.19
N LEU A 102 -12.57 7.70 14.04
CA LEU A 102 -12.00 8.99 13.68
C LEU A 102 -13.08 10.05 13.44
N ASN A 103 -14.17 9.69 12.75
CA ASN A 103 -15.29 10.59 12.53
C ASN A 103 -15.98 10.94 13.84
N ALA A 104 -16.24 9.95 14.70
CA ALA A 104 -16.81 10.17 16.03
C ALA A 104 -15.95 11.14 16.84
N ALA A 105 -14.63 10.89 16.94
CA ALA A 105 -13.66 11.75 17.60
C ALA A 105 -13.70 13.22 17.10
N ASN A 106 -13.84 13.39 15.78
CA ASN A 106 -13.86 14.69 15.13
C ASN A 106 -15.26 15.35 15.06
N ARG A 107 -16.30 14.74 15.66
CA ARG A 107 -17.71 15.17 15.62
C ARG A 107 -18.30 15.17 14.21
N GLU A 108 -17.78 14.33 13.35
CA GLU A 108 -18.29 14.09 12.01
C GLU A 108 -19.31 12.93 12.04
N PRO A 109 -20.26 12.88 11.09
CA PRO A 109 -21.21 11.78 11.00
C PRO A 109 -20.48 10.44 10.85
N PHE A 110 -20.90 9.44 11.61
CA PHE A 110 -20.37 8.08 11.52
C PHE A 110 -21.50 7.07 11.58
N GLU A 111 -21.37 6.00 10.80
CA GLU A 111 -22.30 4.88 10.80
C GLU A 111 -21.54 3.58 10.54
N PHE A 112 -21.98 2.51 11.20
CA PHE A 112 -21.53 1.16 10.89
C PHE A 112 -22.48 0.56 9.85
N ASN A 113 -21.93 0.04 8.76
CA ASN A 113 -22.74 -0.57 7.70
C ASN A 113 -23.41 -1.88 8.15
N ASP A 114 -24.40 -2.33 7.37
CA ASP A 114 -25.16 -3.53 7.68
C ASP A 114 -24.31 -4.81 7.63
N THR A 115 -23.30 -4.87 6.77
CA THR A 115 -22.42 -6.04 6.63
C THR A 115 -21.62 -6.29 7.89
N LEU A 116 -21.02 -5.23 8.46
CA LEU A 116 -20.24 -5.27 9.68
C LEU A 116 -21.13 -5.58 10.88
N ARG A 117 -22.31 -4.93 10.96
CA ARG A 117 -23.32 -5.23 11.98
C ARG A 117 -23.73 -6.70 11.97
N LYS A 118 -24.05 -7.25 10.80
CA LYS A 118 -24.44 -8.67 10.65
C LYS A 118 -23.29 -9.64 10.98
N THR A 119 -22.06 -9.30 10.62
CA THR A 119 -20.90 -10.17 10.82
C THR A 119 -20.51 -10.27 12.30
N TYR A 120 -20.66 -9.18 13.05
CA TYR A 120 -20.21 -9.08 14.45
C TYR A 120 -21.34 -8.91 15.48
N SER A 121 -22.61 -8.99 15.08
CA SER A 121 -23.78 -8.81 15.97
C SER A 121 -23.75 -9.68 17.22
N ASN A 122 -23.14 -10.87 17.14
CA ASN A 122 -23.09 -11.83 18.24
C ASN A 122 -21.97 -11.52 19.25
N ARG A 123 -21.12 -10.53 18.95
CA ARG A 123 -19.93 -10.18 19.76
C ARG A 123 -19.90 -8.72 20.18
N ILE A 124 -20.57 -7.85 19.42
CA ILE A 124 -20.51 -6.40 19.60
C ILE A 124 -21.94 -5.87 19.66
N ASP A 125 -22.26 -5.18 20.76
CA ASP A 125 -23.45 -4.35 20.85
C ASP A 125 -23.16 -3.00 20.19
N PHE A 126 -23.59 -2.88 18.93
CA PHE A 126 -23.35 -1.67 18.14
C PHE A 126 -24.13 -0.46 18.63
N ASP A 127 -25.23 -0.64 19.34
CA ASP A 127 -26.03 0.47 19.85
C ASP A 127 -25.33 1.07 21.07
N GLN A 128 -24.79 0.21 21.94
CA GLN A 128 -23.91 0.63 23.03
C GLN A 128 -22.66 1.34 22.50
N VAL A 129 -21.93 0.75 21.54
CA VAL A 129 -20.72 1.37 20.98
C VAL A 129 -21.04 2.73 20.35
N THR A 130 -22.18 2.84 19.67
CA THR A 130 -22.62 4.11 19.07
C THR A 130 -22.93 5.17 20.13
N ALA A 131 -23.50 4.78 21.27
CA ALA A 131 -23.74 5.69 22.40
C ALA A 131 -22.41 6.15 23.04
N GLU A 132 -21.46 5.23 23.23
CA GLU A 132 -20.13 5.52 23.79
C GLU A 132 -19.31 6.43 22.86
N LEU A 133 -19.32 6.17 21.55
CA LEU A 133 -18.63 7.00 20.56
C LEU A 133 -19.15 8.46 20.52
N LYS A 134 -20.41 8.70 20.88
CA LYS A 134 -20.93 10.09 21.01
C LYS A 134 -20.32 10.85 22.18
N LEU A 135 -19.80 10.16 23.20
CA LEU A 135 -19.13 10.77 24.34
C LEU A 135 -17.64 11.03 24.07
N LEU A 136 -17.06 10.32 23.10
CA LEU A 136 -15.64 10.39 22.75
C LEU A 136 -15.12 11.82 22.53
N PRO A 137 -15.82 12.73 21.82
CA PRO A 137 -15.33 14.11 21.64
C PRO A 137 -15.16 14.90 22.93
N SER A 138 -15.98 14.60 23.93
CA SER A 138 -15.91 15.27 25.24
C SER A 138 -14.70 14.75 26.02
N LEU A 139 -14.47 13.43 26.00
CA LEU A 139 -13.30 12.79 26.60
C LEU A 139 -12.00 13.27 25.94
N MET A 140 -11.97 13.37 24.61
CA MET A 140 -10.81 13.89 23.88
C MET A 140 -10.45 15.31 24.31
N ARG A 141 -11.42 16.19 24.50
CA ARG A 141 -11.17 17.56 24.98
C ARG A 141 -10.66 17.61 26.41
N GLN A 142 -11.09 16.67 27.25
CA GLN A 142 -10.68 16.61 28.64
C GLN A 142 -9.27 16.05 28.80
N CYS A 143 -8.94 14.97 28.08
CA CYS A 143 -7.65 14.29 28.19
C CYS A 143 -6.56 14.90 27.30
N LEU A 144 -6.93 15.46 26.14
CA LEU A 144 -5.99 16.00 25.14
C LEU A 144 -6.46 17.38 24.64
N PRO A 145 -6.37 18.44 25.48
CA PRO A 145 -6.88 19.77 25.14
C PRO A 145 -6.19 20.41 23.93
N ASP A 146 -4.94 20.03 23.65
CA ASP A 146 -4.14 20.57 22.53
C ASP A 146 -4.48 19.93 21.18
N VAL A 147 -5.15 18.77 21.18
CA VAL A 147 -5.49 18.04 19.95
C VAL A 147 -6.77 18.60 19.36
N LYS A 148 -6.64 19.31 18.23
CA LYS A 148 -7.78 19.89 17.51
C LYS A 148 -8.52 18.89 16.62
N ARG A 149 -7.82 17.91 16.07
CA ARG A 149 -8.36 16.88 15.16
C ARG A 149 -7.61 15.58 15.36
N ALA A 150 -8.33 14.48 15.49
CA ALA A 150 -7.76 13.13 15.50
C ALA A 150 -7.46 12.70 14.05
N THR A 151 -6.22 12.29 13.79
CA THR A 151 -5.77 11.79 12.48
C THR A 151 -5.27 10.35 12.52
N SER A 152 -5.09 9.78 13.72
CA SER A 152 -4.68 8.40 13.95
C SER A 152 -5.52 7.79 15.06
N LEU A 153 -5.81 6.49 14.96
CA LEU A 153 -6.41 5.70 16.03
C LEU A 153 -5.57 5.72 17.30
N ASP A 154 -4.24 5.86 17.22
CA ASP A 154 -3.38 5.95 18.40
C ASP A 154 -3.77 7.12 19.31
N THR A 155 -4.19 8.24 18.70
CA THR A 155 -4.68 9.41 19.43
C THR A 155 -6.00 9.13 20.15
N VAL A 156 -6.84 8.27 19.58
CA VAL A 156 -8.11 7.87 20.18
C VAL A 156 -7.87 6.84 21.30
N ILE A 157 -6.99 5.87 21.05
CA ILE A 157 -6.60 4.82 21.99
C ILE A 157 -5.93 5.42 23.24
N SER A 158 -5.10 6.45 23.08
CA SER A 158 -4.47 7.11 24.22
C SER A 158 -5.50 7.75 25.15
N VAL A 159 -6.64 8.23 24.64
CA VAL A 159 -7.74 8.73 25.47
C VAL A 159 -8.45 7.59 26.19
N ALA A 160 -8.70 6.48 25.50
CA ALA A 160 -9.34 5.30 26.09
C ALA A 160 -8.50 4.65 27.20
N ASN A 161 -7.17 4.71 27.11
CA ASN A 161 -6.26 4.16 28.13
C ASN A 161 -6.00 5.11 29.31
N ASN A 162 -6.30 6.40 29.17
CA ASN A 162 -6.07 7.42 30.20
C ASN A 162 -7.36 7.85 30.94
N GLY A 163 -8.53 7.35 30.52
CA GLY A 163 -9.82 7.52 31.20
C GLY A 163 -10.09 6.38 32.18
#